data_AF-A0A6A5ZLQ9-F1
#
_entry.id   AF-A0A6A5ZLQ9-F1
#
_cell.length_a   1.000
_cell.length_b   1.000
_cell.length_c   1.000
_cell.angle_alpha   90.00
_cell.angle_beta   90.00
_cell.angle_gamma   90.00
#
_symmetry.space_group_name_H-M   'P 1'
#
loop_
_entity.id
_entity.type
_entity.pdbx_description
1 polymer ?
#
loop_
_entity_poly.entity_id
_entity_poly.type
_entity_poly.pdbx_seq_one_letter_code
_entity_poly.pdbx_strand_id
1 'polypeptide(L)'
;MHHHGWRQGAGSLHASTIILLLPPLIIAFPLSLLVLVVHEIAIGILRSHTSRGTLILPAESLHSSTTVAINKLPSDFIIGTSIATALLSTIAALGIWELRKRDVSSARHQRIWGWANIFVVLANLGLVTACTVLVFLAQRDDDRQHISVRYLDENDAKKWTRETWLCQIKKVNGFGSWPDIGCGFAVASRWMLIPLGACSLLMAVLCLWQVL
;
A
#
# COMPACT_ATOMS: atom_id res chain seq x y z
N MET A 1 -38.76 41.13 19.59
CA MET A 1 -38.58 40.04 20.56
C MET A 1 -37.68 38.98 19.93
N HIS A 2 -36.57 38.69 20.62
CA HIS A 2 -35.61 37.59 20.44
C HIS A 2 -34.95 37.33 19.06
N HIS A 3 -34.00 38.21 18.72
CA HIS A 3 -32.77 37.77 18.03
C HIS A 3 -31.75 37.36 19.10
N HIS A 4 -31.79 36.09 19.55
CA HIS A 4 -30.72 35.53 20.39
C HIS A 4 -29.58 34.99 19.54
N GLY A 5 -28.37 35.36 19.95
CA GLY A 5 -27.14 35.26 19.18
C GLY A 5 -26.63 33.83 18.99
N TRP A 6 -26.28 33.54 17.74
CA TRP A 6 -25.46 32.40 17.33
C TRP A 6 -23.98 32.82 17.16
N ARG A 7 -23.43 33.56 18.13
CA ARG A 7 -22.04 34.07 18.10
C ARG A 7 -21.06 33.34 19.01
N GLN A 8 -21.33 32.08 19.35
CA GLN A 8 -20.37 31.24 20.07
C GLN A 8 -20.08 29.99 19.24
N GLY A 9 -18.89 29.93 18.63
CA GLY A 9 -18.45 28.72 17.91
C GLY A 9 -17.30 28.86 16.92
N ALA A 10 -16.78 30.07 16.66
CA ALA A 10 -15.72 30.25 15.66
C ALA A 10 -14.43 29.47 16.00
N GLY A 11 -14.11 29.28 17.30
CA GLY A 11 -12.92 28.52 17.72
C GLY A 11 -13.03 26.99 17.58
N SER A 12 -14.24 26.43 17.72
CA SER A 12 -14.50 24.98 17.64
C SER A 12 -14.43 24.44 16.20
N LEU A 13 -14.83 25.27 15.24
CA LEU A 13 -14.84 24.95 13.81
C LEU A 13 -13.42 24.72 13.27
N HIS A 14 -12.42 25.48 13.72
CA HIS A 14 -11.03 25.33 13.29
C HIS A 14 -10.37 24.05 13.83
N ALA A 15 -10.60 23.67 15.09
CA ALA A 15 -10.06 22.42 15.65
C ALA A 15 -10.60 21.18 14.93
N SER A 16 -11.91 21.14 14.67
CA SER A 16 -12.55 20.05 13.89
C SER A 16 -12.00 19.96 12.46
N THR A 17 -11.53 21.08 11.89
CA THR A 17 -10.90 21.15 10.56
C THR A 17 -9.63 20.35 10.47
N ILE A 18 -8.75 20.62 11.42
CA ILE A 18 -7.41 20.06 11.43
C ILE A 18 -7.54 18.55 11.67
N ILE A 19 -8.43 18.14 12.57
CA ILE A 19 -8.73 16.73 12.87
C ILE A 19 -9.25 15.97 11.63
N LEU A 20 -10.00 16.63 10.74
CA LEU A 20 -10.59 15.98 9.55
C LEU A 20 -9.66 15.96 8.33
N LEU A 21 -8.76 16.94 8.20
CA LEU A 21 -7.76 17.01 7.12
C LEU A 21 -6.44 16.28 7.47
N LEU A 22 -6.18 16.02 8.76
CA LEU A 22 -4.97 15.33 9.20
C LEU A 22 -4.84 13.91 8.62
N PRO A 23 -5.85 13.03 8.78
CA PRO A 23 -5.65 11.61 8.48
C PRO A 23 -5.35 11.29 7.00
N PRO A 24 -5.99 11.92 5.99
CA PRO A 24 -5.70 11.58 4.59
C PRO A 24 -4.36 12.15 4.11
N LEU A 25 -3.98 13.34 4.56
CA LEU A 25 -2.83 14.07 4.05
C LEU A 25 -1.54 13.79 4.82
N ILE A 26 -1.63 13.67 6.15
CA ILE A 26 -0.46 13.50 7.02
C ILE A 26 -0.17 12.02 7.30
N ILE A 27 -1.14 11.13 7.14
CA ILE A 27 -0.94 9.70 7.43
C ILE A 27 -1.03 8.87 6.15
N ALA A 28 -2.16 8.89 5.44
CA ALA A 28 -2.36 7.99 4.29
C ALA A 28 -1.39 8.28 3.13
N PHE A 29 -1.18 9.55 2.78
CA PHE A 29 -0.25 9.95 1.72
C PHE A 29 1.22 9.53 1.99
N PRO A 30 1.86 9.93 3.10
CA PRO A 30 3.24 9.53 3.36
C PRO A 30 3.39 8.03 3.60
N LEU A 31 2.40 7.38 4.19
CA LEU A 31 2.43 5.92 4.35
C LEU A 31 2.38 5.22 2.99
N SER A 32 1.59 5.72 2.05
CA SER A 32 1.56 5.19 0.69
C SER A 32 2.90 5.36 -0.03
N LEU A 33 3.52 6.53 0.09
CA LEU A 33 4.87 6.78 -0.45
C LEU A 33 5.91 5.87 0.20
N LEU A 34 5.82 5.65 1.51
CA LEU A 34 6.72 4.76 2.23
C LEU A 34 6.60 3.32 1.72
N VAL A 35 5.37 2.82 1.51
CA VAL A 35 5.13 1.50 0.91
C VAL A 35 5.79 1.41 -0.47
N LEU A 36 5.63 2.43 -1.32
CA LEU A 36 6.23 2.47 -2.65
C LEU A 36 7.76 2.45 -2.57
N VAL A 37 8.36 3.29 -1.74
CA VAL A 37 9.83 3.37 -1.57
C VAL A 37 10.39 2.05 -1.07
N VAL A 38 9.79 1.48 -0.01
CA VAL A 38 10.21 0.18 0.54
C VAL A 38 10.10 -0.92 -0.50
N HIS A 39 9.04 -0.91 -1.30
CA HIS A 39 8.82 -1.89 -2.35
C HIS A 39 9.83 -1.76 -3.51
N GLU A 40 10.14 -0.54 -3.95
CA GLU A 40 11.14 -0.27 -4.99
C GLU A 40 12.54 -0.64 -4.53
N ILE A 41 12.90 -0.42 -3.26
CA ILE A 41 14.18 -0.87 -2.70
C ILE A 41 14.29 -2.39 -2.79
N ALA A 42 13.24 -3.13 -2.44
CA ALA A 42 13.23 -4.59 -2.57
C ALA A 42 13.38 -5.06 -4.04
N ILE A 43 12.79 -4.34 -5.01
CA ILE A 43 13.00 -4.61 -6.44
C ILE A 43 14.44 -4.31 -6.85
N GLY A 44 14.99 -3.18 -6.40
CA GLY A 44 16.34 -2.73 -6.70
C GLY A 44 17.39 -3.75 -6.25
N ILE A 45 17.29 -4.22 -5.00
CA ILE A 45 18.17 -5.26 -4.45
C ILE A 45 18.10 -6.53 -5.29
N LEU A 46 16.90 -6.98 -5.66
CA LEU A 46 16.77 -8.17 -6.50
C LEU A 46 17.39 -7.97 -7.89
N ARG A 47 17.15 -6.81 -8.52
CA ARG A 47 17.68 -6.50 -9.87
C ARG A 47 19.19 -6.36 -9.87
N SER A 48 19.82 -5.85 -8.80
CA SER A 48 21.27 -5.74 -8.73
C SER A 48 21.97 -7.10 -8.67
N HIS A 49 21.26 -8.14 -8.24
CA HIS A 49 21.77 -9.50 -8.12
C HIS A 49 21.21 -10.49 -9.17
N THR A 50 20.37 -10.02 -10.10
CA THR A 50 19.83 -10.84 -11.19
C THR A 50 20.14 -10.21 -12.55
N SER A 51 20.85 -10.94 -13.42
CA SER A 51 21.13 -10.48 -14.79
C SER A 51 20.13 -11.14 -15.74
N ARG A 52 19.26 -10.34 -16.37
CA ARG A 52 18.22 -10.84 -17.30
C ARG A 52 17.32 -11.94 -16.72
N GLY A 53 17.07 -11.91 -15.41
CA GLY A 53 16.27 -12.93 -14.72
C GLY A 53 17.01 -14.23 -14.40
N THR A 54 18.32 -14.28 -14.64
CA THR A 54 19.19 -15.37 -14.17
C THR A 54 19.89 -14.93 -12.87
N LEU A 55 19.86 -15.81 -11.86
CA LEU A 55 20.65 -15.64 -10.65
C LEU A 55 21.97 -16.39 -10.82
N ILE A 56 23.08 -15.73 -10.49
CA ILE A 56 24.38 -16.39 -10.46
C ILE A 56 24.54 -16.99 -9.06
N LEU A 57 24.51 -18.32 -8.98
CA LEU A 57 24.74 -19.05 -7.72
C LEU A 57 26.23 -18.98 -7.32
N PRO A 58 26.57 -18.90 -6.02
CA PRO A 58 27.95 -18.97 -5.57
C PRO A 58 28.60 -20.31 -5.93
N ALA A 59 29.89 -20.28 -6.25
CA ALA A 59 30.63 -21.30 -7.01
C ALA A 59 30.74 -22.70 -6.37
N GLU A 60 30.22 -22.94 -5.16
CA GLU A 60 30.25 -24.26 -4.52
C GLU A 60 29.30 -25.28 -5.16
N SER A 61 28.29 -24.84 -5.91
CA SER A 61 27.50 -25.70 -6.78
C SER A 61 27.96 -25.50 -8.23
N LEU A 62 28.60 -26.53 -8.83
CA LEU A 62 29.04 -26.56 -10.23
C LEU A 62 28.10 -25.77 -11.18
N HIS A 63 28.51 -24.57 -11.59
CA HIS A 63 28.12 -23.83 -12.81
C HIS A 63 26.65 -24.02 -13.30
N SER A 64 25.67 -24.06 -12.39
CA SER A 64 24.27 -24.10 -12.77
C SER A 64 23.71 -22.69 -12.70
N SER A 65 23.43 -22.10 -13.86
CA SER A 65 22.69 -20.85 -13.96
C SER A 65 21.20 -21.18 -13.95
N THR A 66 20.49 -20.82 -12.88
CA THR A 66 19.05 -21.06 -12.81
C THR A 66 18.27 -19.82 -13.26
N THR A 67 17.33 -20.01 -14.19
CA THR A 67 16.36 -18.99 -14.57
C THR A 67 15.29 -18.86 -13.51
N VAL A 68 15.04 -17.63 -13.05
CA VAL A 68 14.07 -17.36 -11.99
C VAL A 68 12.79 -16.79 -12.59
N ALA A 69 11.71 -17.56 -12.53
CA ALA A 69 10.38 -17.10 -12.91
C ALA A 69 9.67 -16.43 -11.71
N ILE A 70 9.69 -15.11 -11.66
CA ILE A 70 9.07 -14.33 -10.57
C ILE A 70 7.65 -13.92 -10.95
N ASN A 71 6.68 -14.22 -10.08
CA ASN A 71 5.33 -13.68 -10.19
C ASN A 71 5.33 -12.19 -9.83
N LYS A 72 5.12 -11.34 -10.83
CA LYS A 72 5.05 -9.87 -10.66
C LYS A 72 3.71 -9.39 -10.14
N LEU A 73 2.66 -10.22 -10.20
CA LEU A 73 1.29 -9.81 -9.89
C LEU A 73 1.15 -9.13 -8.52
N PRO A 74 1.63 -9.70 -7.38
CA PRO A 74 1.48 -9.02 -6.09
C PRO A 74 2.26 -7.70 -6.01
N SER A 75 3.38 -7.61 -6.74
CA SER A 75 4.22 -6.40 -6.76
C SER A 75 3.55 -5.27 -7.52
N ASP A 76 3.03 -5.58 -8.71
CA ASP A 76 2.31 -4.60 -9.54
C ASP A 76 1.06 -4.08 -8.82
N PHE A 77 0.36 -4.97 -8.08
CA PHE A 77 -0.78 -4.58 -7.24
C PHE A 77 -0.40 -3.67 -6.07
N ILE A 78 0.71 -3.93 -5.38
CA ILE A 78 1.18 -3.05 -4.28
C ILE A 78 1.51 -1.67 -4.84
N ILE A 79 2.30 -1.58 -5.91
CA ILE A 79 2.68 -0.31 -6.54
C ILE A 79 1.46 0.45 -7.03
N GLY A 80 0.56 -0.23 -7.77
CA GLY A 80 -0.65 0.37 -8.30
C GLY A 80 -1.57 0.88 -7.19
N THR A 81 -1.72 0.10 -6.12
CA THR A 81 -2.52 0.49 -4.94
C THR A 81 -1.92 1.70 -4.24
N SER A 82 -0.60 1.73 -4.03
CA SER A 82 0.06 2.89 -3.42
C SER A 82 -0.19 4.17 -4.23
N ILE A 83 0.04 4.14 -5.55
CA ILE A 83 -0.18 5.31 -6.42
C ILE A 83 -1.64 5.75 -6.38
N ALA A 84 -2.57 4.82 -6.56
CA ALA A 84 -4.00 5.11 -6.54
C ALA A 84 -4.45 5.66 -5.18
N THR A 85 -4.01 5.08 -4.07
CA THR A 85 -4.31 5.56 -2.72
C THR A 85 -3.76 6.96 -2.46
N ALA A 86 -2.55 7.28 -2.96
CA ALA A 86 -2.01 8.63 -2.87
C ALA A 86 -2.91 9.63 -3.62
N LEU A 87 -3.29 9.32 -4.87
CA LEU A 87 -4.17 10.17 -5.68
C LEU A 87 -5.56 10.34 -5.04
N LEU A 88 -6.19 9.25 -4.60
CA LEU A 88 -7.50 9.27 -3.96
C LEU A 88 -7.46 10.05 -2.63
N SER A 89 -6.37 9.96 -1.87
CA SER A 89 -6.19 10.76 -0.64
C SER A 89 -6.08 12.25 -0.94
N THR A 90 -5.37 12.64 -2.02
CA THR A 90 -5.30 14.03 -2.47
C THR A 90 -6.67 14.54 -2.93
N ILE A 91 -7.42 13.75 -3.71
CA ILE A 91 -8.78 14.12 -4.16
C ILE A 91 -9.72 14.26 -2.95
N ALA A 92 -9.68 13.35 -1.99
CA ALA A 92 -10.48 13.43 -0.78
C ALA A 92 -10.14 14.69 0.04
N ALA A 93 -8.85 15.03 0.17
CA ALA A 93 -8.43 16.25 0.83
C ALA A 93 -8.96 17.51 0.12
N LEU A 94 -8.87 17.56 -1.22
CA LEU A 94 -9.40 18.66 -2.02
C LEU A 94 -10.93 18.76 -1.92
N GLY A 95 -11.64 17.64 -1.91
CA GLY A 95 -13.09 17.66 -1.75
C GLY A 95 -13.52 18.12 -0.36
N ILE A 96 -12.81 17.73 0.70
CA ILE A 96 -13.05 18.25 2.06
C ILE A 96 -12.75 19.74 2.13
N TRP A 97 -11.70 20.19 1.45
CA TRP A 97 -11.36 21.61 1.32
C TRP A 97 -12.47 22.41 0.63
N GLU A 98 -13.04 21.89 -0.46
CA GLU A 98 -14.12 22.59 -1.18
C GLU A 98 -15.44 22.62 -0.43
N LEU A 99 -15.81 21.52 0.26
CA LEU A 99 -16.99 21.50 1.13
C LEU A 99 -16.95 22.58 2.24
N ARG A 100 -15.76 23.09 2.55
CA ARG A 100 -15.54 24.12 3.56
C ARG A 100 -15.66 25.55 3.07
N LYS A 101 -15.68 25.83 1.77
CA LYS A 101 -15.98 27.17 1.24
C LYS A 101 -17.48 27.45 1.41
N ARG A 102 -17.89 27.62 2.67
CA ARG A 102 -19.28 27.72 3.14
C ARG A 102 -20.01 28.96 2.65
N ASP A 103 -19.29 30.04 2.33
CA ASP A 103 -19.91 31.34 2.10
C ASP A 103 -20.46 31.53 0.68
N VAL A 104 -20.21 30.60 -0.25
CA VAL A 104 -20.57 30.77 -1.68
C VAL A 104 -21.30 29.54 -2.27
N SER A 105 -21.29 28.40 -1.59
CA SER A 105 -21.75 27.13 -2.17
C SER A 105 -23.25 26.88 -1.98
N SER A 106 -23.98 26.63 -3.08
CA SER A 106 -25.39 26.19 -3.01
C SER A 106 -25.54 24.80 -2.35
N ALA A 107 -26.72 24.51 -1.79
CA ALA A 107 -27.03 23.20 -1.19
C ALA A 107 -26.81 22.02 -2.15
N ARG A 108 -27.01 22.23 -3.46
CA ARG A 108 -26.77 21.22 -4.49
C ARG A 108 -25.27 20.92 -4.63
N HIS A 109 -24.42 21.94 -4.53
CA HIS A 109 -22.97 21.79 -4.65
C HIS A 109 -22.40 21.01 -3.46
N GLN A 110 -22.86 21.29 -2.23
CA GLN A 110 -22.47 20.54 -1.04
C GLN A 110 -22.85 19.06 -1.13
N ARG A 111 -24.06 18.76 -1.64
CA ARG A 111 -24.50 17.37 -1.83
C ARG A 111 -23.62 16.63 -2.83
N ILE A 112 -23.31 17.25 -3.98
CA ILE A 112 -22.47 16.62 -5.01
C ILE A 112 -21.08 16.29 -4.47
N TRP A 113 -20.43 17.25 -3.81
CA TRP A 113 -19.10 17.02 -3.23
C TRP A 113 -19.09 16.05 -2.05
N GLY A 114 -20.15 16.04 -1.24
CA GLY A 114 -20.31 15.05 -0.18
C GLY A 114 -20.36 13.62 -0.73
N TRP A 115 -21.19 13.39 -1.76
CA TRP A 115 -21.25 12.09 -2.43
C TRP A 115 -19.95 11.72 -3.14
N ALA A 116 -19.29 12.68 -3.79
CA ALA A 116 -18.00 12.45 -4.44
C ALA A 116 -16.92 12.02 -3.42
N ASN A 117 -16.83 12.68 -2.27
CA ASN A 117 -15.88 12.30 -1.22
C ASN A 117 -16.18 10.92 -0.64
N ILE A 118 -17.45 10.61 -0.36
CA ILE A 118 -17.84 9.26 0.10
C ILE A 118 -17.39 8.21 -0.90
N PHE A 119 -17.66 8.43 -2.19
CA PHE A 119 -17.26 7.51 -3.24
C PHE A 119 -15.74 7.31 -3.30
N VAL A 120 -14.97 8.41 -3.28
CA VAL A 120 -13.49 8.37 -3.32
C VAL A 120 -12.93 7.58 -2.14
N VAL A 121 -13.44 7.82 -0.94
CA VAL A 121 -12.93 7.17 0.27
C VAL A 121 -13.34 5.70 0.35
N LEU A 122 -14.56 5.35 -0.06
CA LEU A 122 -14.98 3.95 -0.18
C LEU A 122 -14.20 3.20 -1.27
N ALA A 123 -13.92 3.84 -2.40
CA ALA A 123 -13.10 3.27 -3.46
C ALA A 123 -11.66 3.01 -2.96
N ASN A 124 -11.08 3.95 -2.22
CA ASN A 124 -9.75 3.78 -1.62
C ASN A 124 -9.73 2.62 -0.61
N LEU A 125 -10.71 2.56 0.29
CA LEU A 125 -10.85 1.46 1.25
C LEU A 125 -10.96 0.12 0.53
N GLY A 126 -11.86 0.01 -0.45
CA GLY A 126 -12.04 -1.20 -1.24
C GLY A 126 -10.77 -1.64 -1.96
N LEU A 127 -10.03 -0.70 -2.56
CA LEU A 127 -8.77 -0.98 -3.24
C LEU A 127 -7.70 -1.50 -2.28
N VAL A 128 -7.50 -0.84 -1.13
CA VAL A 128 -6.49 -1.25 -0.14
C VAL A 128 -6.86 -2.59 0.48
N THR A 129 -8.13 -2.83 0.79
CA THR A 129 -8.60 -4.14 1.28
C THR A 129 -8.39 -5.23 0.24
N ALA A 130 -8.76 -5.00 -1.02
CA ALA A 130 -8.55 -5.97 -2.10
C ALA A 130 -7.07 -6.29 -2.29
N CYS A 131 -6.20 -5.27 -2.33
CA CYS A 131 -4.75 -5.44 -2.41
C CYS A 131 -4.21 -6.25 -1.22
N THR A 132 -4.62 -5.91 0.00
CA THR A 132 -4.20 -6.62 1.22
C THR A 132 -4.60 -8.09 1.15
N VAL A 133 -5.85 -8.39 0.82
CA VAL A 133 -6.33 -9.77 0.72
C VAL A 133 -5.56 -10.53 -0.37
N LEU A 134 -5.39 -9.96 -1.56
CA LEU A 134 -4.68 -10.59 -2.67
C LEU A 134 -3.22 -10.89 -2.33
N VAL A 135 -2.50 -9.93 -1.75
CA VAL A 135 -1.09 -10.09 -1.39
C VAL A 135 -0.91 -11.16 -0.31
N PHE A 136 -1.77 -11.17 0.72
CA PHE A 136 -1.68 -12.18 1.79
C PHE A 136 -2.11 -13.57 1.32
N LEU A 137 -3.12 -13.68 0.46
CA LEU A 137 -3.50 -14.95 -0.15
C LEU A 137 -2.37 -15.50 -1.04
N ALA A 138 -1.72 -14.64 -1.83
CA ALA A 138 -0.58 -15.03 -2.65
C ALA A 138 0.61 -15.55 -1.83
N GLN A 139 0.78 -15.09 -0.57
CA GLN A 139 1.82 -15.61 0.33
C GLN A 139 1.44 -16.92 1.03
N ARG A 140 0.15 -17.12 1.34
CA ARG A 140 -0.31 -18.28 2.12
C ARG A 140 0.04 -19.62 1.48
N ASP A 141 -0.01 -19.69 0.15
CA ASP A 141 0.27 -20.91 -0.61
C ASP A 141 1.78 -21.21 -0.75
N ASP A 142 2.62 -20.25 -0.38
CA ASP A 142 4.07 -20.32 -0.56
C ASP A 142 4.81 -20.65 0.76
N ASP A 143 4.26 -20.28 1.92
CA ASP A 143 4.90 -20.48 3.24
C ASP A 143 5.03 -21.96 3.67
N ARG A 144 4.26 -22.87 3.03
CA ARG A 144 4.24 -24.30 3.36
C ARG A 144 5.36 -25.11 2.67
N GLN A 145 6.05 -24.54 1.69
CA GLN A 145 7.07 -25.27 0.92
C GLN A 145 8.49 -24.86 1.33
N HIS A 146 9.21 -25.80 1.95
CA HIS A 146 10.65 -25.68 2.12
C HIS A 146 11.34 -26.11 0.82
N ILE A 147 11.94 -25.16 0.07
CA ILE A 147 12.74 -25.52 -1.10
C ILE A 147 14.12 -25.97 -0.63
N SER A 148 14.54 -27.16 -1.04
CA SER A 148 15.96 -27.49 -1.10
C SER A 148 16.54 -26.93 -2.41
N VAL A 149 17.77 -26.40 -2.38
CA VAL A 149 18.46 -25.76 -3.54
C VAL A 149 18.42 -26.63 -4.82
N ARG A 150 18.23 -27.95 -4.67
CA ARG A 150 18.10 -28.92 -5.76
C ARG A 150 16.82 -28.81 -6.59
N TYR A 151 15.77 -28.17 -6.08
CA TYR A 151 14.45 -28.03 -6.77
C TYR A 151 14.27 -26.67 -7.47
N LEU A 152 15.32 -25.86 -7.56
CA LEU A 152 15.28 -24.63 -8.35
C LEU A 152 15.31 -24.90 -9.86
N ASP A 153 15.65 -26.13 -10.27
CA ASP A 153 15.98 -26.49 -11.66
C ASP A 153 14.90 -27.34 -12.37
N GLU A 154 13.95 -27.95 -11.65
CA GLU A 154 12.99 -28.89 -12.24
C GLU A 154 11.60 -28.28 -12.40
N ASN A 155 11.26 -27.91 -13.64
CA ASN A 155 9.96 -27.97 -14.36
C ASN A 155 8.61 -27.68 -13.67
N ASP A 156 8.55 -27.41 -12.38
CA ASP A 156 7.34 -26.96 -11.71
C ASP A 156 7.18 -25.48 -12.01
N ALA A 157 6.28 -25.20 -12.95
CA ALA A 157 5.83 -23.88 -13.40
C ALA A 157 5.21 -23.00 -12.28
N LYS A 158 5.47 -23.30 -11.00
CA LYS A 158 5.05 -22.49 -9.87
C LYS A 158 5.83 -21.18 -9.92
N LYS A 159 5.12 -20.08 -10.18
CA LYS A 159 5.71 -18.73 -10.17
C LYS A 159 5.73 -18.22 -8.75
N TRP A 160 6.91 -18.17 -8.15
CA TRP A 160 7.11 -17.72 -6.78
C TRP A 160 6.91 -16.23 -6.70
N THR A 161 6.32 -15.75 -5.61
CA THR A 161 6.31 -14.31 -5.37
C THR A 161 7.73 -13.81 -5.08
N ARG A 162 7.97 -12.52 -5.31
CA ARG A 162 9.28 -11.90 -5.03
C ARG A 162 9.69 -12.03 -3.56
N GLU A 163 8.74 -11.85 -2.64
CA GLU A 163 8.95 -11.98 -1.19
C GLU A 163 9.40 -13.40 -0.86
N THR A 164 8.63 -14.41 -1.29
CA THR A 164 8.95 -15.82 -1.05
C THR A 164 10.32 -16.17 -1.59
N TRP A 165 10.64 -15.74 -2.82
CA TRP A 165 11.91 -16.03 -3.43
C TRP A 165 13.10 -15.46 -2.64
N LEU A 166 13.03 -14.17 -2.26
CA LEU A 166 14.06 -13.53 -1.42
C LEU A 166 14.20 -14.21 -0.05
N CYS A 167 13.09 -14.57 0.58
CA CYS A 167 13.09 -15.20 1.90
C CYS A 167 13.55 -16.66 1.88
N GLN A 168 13.44 -17.37 0.74
CA GLN A 168 14.00 -18.71 0.59
C GLN A 168 15.51 -18.65 0.34
N ILE A 169 15.99 -17.71 -0.48
CA ILE A 169 17.44 -17.53 -0.71
C ILE A 169 18.16 -17.14 0.57
N LYS A 170 17.52 -16.36 1.43
CA LYS A 170 18.02 -16.09 2.78
C LYS A 170 18.39 -17.37 3.57
N LYS A 171 17.70 -18.49 3.33
CA LYS A 171 18.01 -19.77 4.00
C LYS A 171 19.19 -20.50 3.37
N VAL A 172 19.64 -20.08 2.19
CA VAL A 172 20.76 -20.67 1.47
C VAL A 172 22.04 -19.93 1.84
N ASN A 173 23.02 -20.66 2.35
CA ASN A 173 24.33 -20.09 2.66
C ASN A 173 25.05 -19.65 1.38
N GLY A 174 25.90 -18.61 1.47
CA GLY A 174 26.79 -18.18 0.37
C GLY A 174 26.34 -16.96 -0.42
N PHE A 175 25.13 -16.43 -0.19
CA PHE A 175 24.64 -15.21 -0.87
C PHE A 175 24.97 -13.89 -0.15
N GLY A 176 25.63 -13.93 1.01
CA GLY A 176 25.88 -12.74 1.82
C GLY A 176 24.59 -12.18 2.43
N SER A 177 24.57 -10.88 2.75
CA SER A 177 23.49 -10.23 3.51
C SER A 177 22.37 -9.62 2.66
N TRP A 178 22.50 -9.54 1.34
CA TRP A 178 21.47 -8.93 0.50
C TRP A 178 20.11 -9.67 0.51
N PRO A 179 20.03 -11.02 0.60
CA PRO A 179 18.74 -11.70 0.66
C PRO A 179 18.00 -11.43 1.97
N ASP A 180 18.76 -11.28 3.07
CA ASP A 180 18.21 -10.89 4.37
C ASP A 180 17.52 -9.52 4.30
N ILE A 181 18.24 -8.55 3.74
CA ILE A 181 17.74 -7.17 3.59
C ILE A 181 16.56 -7.14 2.61
N GLY A 182 16.67 -7.82 1.47
CA GLY A 182 15.61 -7.89 0.46
C GLY A 182 14.34 -8.55 0.98
N CYS A 183 14.45 -9.68 1.68
CA CYS A 183 13.32 -10.34 2.33
C CYS A 183 12.69 -9.42 3.38
N GLY A 184 13.51 -8.74 4.20
CA GLY A 184 13.02 -7.78 5.20
C GLY A 184 12.16 -6.66 4.59
N PHE A 185 12.64 -6.01 3.52
CA PHE A 185 11.87 -4.96 2.84
C PHE A 185 10.62 -5.51 2.13
N ALA A 186 10.68 -6.70 1.54
CA ALA A 186 9.52 -7.31 0.90
C ALA A 186 8.41 -7.60 1.93
N VAL A 187 8.76 -8.25 3.04
CA VAL A 187 7.84 -8.52 4.16
C VAL A 187 7.30 -7.19 4.73
N ALA A 188 8.17 -6.21 4.97
CA ALA A 188 7.75 -4.90 5.47
C ALA A 188 6.72 -4.23 4.55
N SER A 189 6.92 -4.26 3.22
CA SER A 189 5.96 -3.68 2.26
C SER A 189 4.56 -4.28 2.39
N ARG A 190 4.47 -5.60 2.61
CA ARG A 190 3.19 -6.30 2.81
C ARG A 190 2.54 -5.92 4.13
N TRP A 191 3.30 -5.88 5.21
CA TRP A 191 2.77 -5.53 6.53
C TRP A 191 2.35 -4.07 6.63
N MET A 192 2.97 -3.16 5.87
CA MET A 192 2.56 -1.76 5.78
C MET A 192 1.18 -1.55 5.11
N LEU A 193 0.63 -2.54 4.41
CA LEU A 193 -0.74 -2.47 3.90
C LEU A 193 -1.79 -2.45 5.02
N ILE A 194 -1.50 -3.06 6.18
CA ILE A 194 -2.42 -3.08 7.33
C ILE A 194 -2.67 -1.68 7.90
N PRO A 195 -1.64 -0.90 8.31
CA PRO A 195 -1.87 0.46 8.77
C PRO A 195 -2.48 1.35 7.66
N LEU A 196 -2.16 1.10 6.39
CA LEU A 196 -2.78 1.83 5.27
C LEU A 196 -4.29 1.54 5.16
N GLY A 197 -4.69 0.28 5.35
CA GLY A 197 -6.08 -0.14 5.41
C GLY A 197 -6.81 0.46 6.61
N ALA A 198 -6.18 0.47 7.78
CA ALA A 198 -6.73 1.10 8.99
C ALA A 198 -6.95 2.61 8.80
N CYS A 199 -6.00 3.31 8.18
CA CYS A 199 -6.15 4.73 7.85
C CYS A 199 -7.30 4.96 6.85
N SER A 200 -7.41 4.10 5.84
CA SER A 200 -8.48 4.18 4.83
C SER A 200 -9.87 3.93 5.45
N LEU A 201 -9.95 3.01 6.41
CA LEU A 201 -11.18 2.75 7.16
C LEU A 201 -11.55 3.94 8.05
N LEU A 202 -10.58 4.49 8.79
CA LEU A 202 -10.79 5.67 9.61
C LEU A 202 -11.30 6.85 8.76
N MET A 203 -10.72 7.04 7.58
CA MET A 203 -11.20 8.04 6.62
C MET A 203 -12.66 7.81 6.22
N ALA A 204 -13.04 6.57 5.92
CA ALA A 204 -14.41 6.24 5.53
C ALA A 204 -15.41 6.56 6.64
N VAL A 205 -15.07 6.20 7.88
CA VAL A 205 -15.91 6.49 9.07
C VAL A 205 -16.06 7.99 9.26
N LEU A 206 -14.96 8.76 9.19
CA LEU A 206 -15.00 10.21 9.34
C LEU A 206 -15.83 10.89 8.23
N CYS A 207 -15.74 10.43 6.99
CA CYS A 207 -16.54 10.98 5.89
C CYS A 207 -18.03 10.64 6.02
N LEU A 208 -18.38 9.42 6.44
CA LEU A 208 -19.77 9.04 6.68
C LEU A 208 -20.38 9.86 7.83
N TRP A 209 -19.60 10.06 8.91
CA TRP A 209 -20.01 10.88 10.04
C TRP A 209 -20.31 12.33 9.66
N GLN A 210 -19.66 12.89 8.64
CA GLN A 210 -19.91 14.27 8.21
C GLN A 210 -21.20 14.45 7.42
N VAL A 211 -21.66 13.40 6.75
CA VAL A 211 -22.83 13.44 5.85
C VAL A 211 -24.11 13.06 6.57
N LEU A 212 -24.00 12.26 7.63
CA LEU A 212 -25.07 11.95 8.57
C LEU A 212 -25.34 13.12 9.53
#